data_AF-A0A2I0X608-F1
#
_entry.id   AF-A0A2I0X608-F1
#
_cell.length_a   1.000
_cell.length_b   1.000
_cell.length_c   1.000
_cell.angle_alpha   90.00
_cell.angle_beta   90.00
_cell.angle_gamma   90.00
#
_symmetry.space_group_name_H-M   'P 1'
#
loop_
_entity.id
_entity.type
_entity.pdbx_description
1 polymer ?
#
loop_
_entity_poly.entity_id
_entity_poly.type
_entity_poly.pdbx_seq_one_letter_code
_entity_poly.pdbx_strand_id
1 'polypeptide(L)'
;MKSSPILKQAAKFYSRKLYSFFEEEFLHGLGGLCIDHSSPDSSTFSMKNIDHSLDSHMWTVLFNSSEGTIQYSCAKFKMMGLLCSHCMRVMRKLDVVNIPQKYLIPRLSSSARKDLYSRLKIQRMGNNTYTWNHVSHNMIFRNYICRFVYHISTEA
;
A
#
# COMPACT_ATOMS: atom_id res chain seq x y z
N MET A 1 -0.16 -21.48 7.66
CA MET A 1 -0.83 -20.16 7.59
C MET A 1 0.18 -19.07 7.92
N LYS A 2 0.20 -17.95 7.19
CA LYS A 2 1.08 -16.80 7.51
C LYS A 2 0.78 -16.33 8.94
N SER A 3 1.79 -16.30 9.81
CA SER A 3 1.64 -16.07 11.27
C SER A 3 1.54 -14.59 11.65
N SER A 4 2.04 -13.68 10.79
CA SER A 4 2.06 -12.23 11.02
C SER A 4 0.66 -11.63 11.21
N PRO A 5 0.37 -10.92 12.32
CA PRO A 5 -0.91 -10.26 12.54
C PRO A 5 -1.24 -9.20 11.48
N ILE A 6 -0.26 -8.41 11.04
CA ILE A 6 -0.41 -7.46 9.91
C ILE A 6 -0.90 -8.17 8.65
N LEU A 7 -0.28 -9.28 8.26
CA LEU A 7 -0.69 -10.00 7.05
C LEU A 7 -2.10 -10.58 7.19
N LYS A 8 -2.47 -11.05 8.39
CA LYS A 8 -3.84 -11.54 8.67
C LYS A 8 -4.87 -10.40 8.57
N GLN A 9 -4.56 -9.22 9.12
CA GLN A 9 -5.44 -8.06 9.04
C GLN A 9 -5.58 -7.57 7.60
N ALA A 10 -4.46 -7.47 6.87
CA ALA A 10 -4.45 -7.08 5.46
C ALA A 10 -5.27 -8.04 4.59
N ALA A 11 -5.13 -9.36 4.81
CA ALA A 11 -5.88 -10.38 4.06
C ALA A 11 -7.40 -10.31 4.32
N LYS A 12 -7.81 -9.88 5.52
CA LYS A 12 -9.23 -9.66 5.84
C LYS A 12 -9.78 -8.38 5.21
N PHE A 13 -8.96 -7.33 5.16
CA PHE A 13 -9.39 -6.01 4.71
C PHE A 13 -9.35 -5.87 3.19
N TYR A 14 -8.20 -6.14 2.57
CA TYR A 14 -7.97 -5.90 1.15
C TYR A 14 -8.63 -6.95 0.28
N SER A 15 -8.95 -6.59 -0.97
CA SER A 15 -9.25 -7.59 -2.01
C SER A 15 -8.03 -8.51 -2.19
N ARG A 16 -8.25 -9.73 -2.70
CA ARG A 16 -7.15 -10.70 -2.95
C ARG A 16 -6.00 -10.07 -3.73
N LYS A 17 -6.33 -9.21 -4.71
CA LYS A 17 -5.36 -8.55 -5.58
C LYS A 17 -4.56 -7.45 -4.87
N LEU A 18 -5.24 -6.61 -4.11
CA LEU A 18 -4.58 -5.57 -3.32
C LEU A 18 -3.75 -6.17 -2.19
N TYR A 19 -4.18 -7.30 -1.64
CA TYR A 19 -3.39 -8.06 -0.69
C TYR A 19 -2.06 -8.55 -1.29
N SER A 20 -2.03 -8.99 -2.56
CA SER A 20 -0.76 -9.40 -3.20
C SER A 20 0.23 -8.24 -3.28
N PHE A 21 -0.21 -7.05 -3.72
CA PHE A 21 0.65 -5.86 -3.72
C PHE A 21 1.09 -5.46 -2.30
N PHE A 22 0.17 -5.53 -1.35
CA PHE A 22 0.49 -5.28 0.05
C PHE A 22 1.57 -6.23 0.56
N GLU A 23 1.46 -7.52 0.23
CA GLU A 23 2.40 -8.55 0.64
C GLU A 23 3.78 -8.33 0.01
N GLU A 24 3.85 -7.95 -1.26
CA GLU A 24 5.11 -7.57 -1.91
C GLU A 24 5.78 -6.39 -1.18
N GLU A 25 5.03 -5.31 -0.91
CA GLU A 25 5.55 -4.15 -0.16
C GLU A 25 5.94 -4.54 1.28
N PHE A 26 5.16 -5.41 1.92
CA PHE A 26 5.48 -5.94 3.25
C PHE A 26 6.81 -6.66 3.22
N LEU A 27 6.97 -7.70 2.39
CA LEU A 27 8.19 -8.50 2.27
C LEU A 27 9.40 -7.65 1.88
N HIS A 28 9.24 -6.72 0.93
CA HIS A 28 10.30 -5.80 0.56
C HIS A 28 10.72 -4.90 1.73
N GLY A 29 9.76 -4.42 2.52
CA GLY A 29 10.05 -3.68 3.75
C GLY A 29 10.75 -4.51 4.82
N LEU A 30 10.67 -5.84 4.76
CA LEU A 30 11.32 -6.74 5.71
C LEU A 30 12.76 -7.07 5.35
N GLY A 31 12.99 -7.32 4.07
CA GLY A 31 14.20 -7.96 3.57
C GLY A 31 14.94 -7.22 2.47
N GLY A 32 14.36 -6.15 1.92
CA GLY A 32 15.00 -5.32 0.88
C GLY A 32 15.44 -3.95 1.36
N LEU A 33 15.10 -3.54 2.59
CA LEU A 33 15.43 -2.22 3.14
C LEU A 33 16.28 -2.31 4.41
N CYS A 34 17.35 -1.53 4.47
CA CYS A 34 18.11 -1.28 5.70
C CYS A 34 17.83 0.13 6.24
N ILE A 35 17.62 0.24 7.55
CA ILE A 35 17.59 1.54 8.25
C ILE A 35 19.05 1.93 8.46
N ASP A 36 19.44 3.05 7.86
CA ASP A 36 20.79 3.60 7.91
C ASP A 36 20.95 4.50 9.16
N HIS A 37 19.92 5.29 9.45
CA HIS A 37 19.87 6.18 10.62
C HIS A 37 18.47 6.20 11.23
N SER A 38 18.41 6.32 12.56
CA SER A 38 17.19 6.54 13.35
C SER A 38 17.49 7.62 14.39
N SER A 39 16.62 8.62 14.50
CA SER A 39 16.75 9.63 15.55
C SER A 39 16.51 9.00 16.94
N PRO A 40 17.08 9.57 18.02
CA PRO A 40 16.94 9.02 19.38
C PRO A 40 15.50 8.96 19.88
N ASP A 41 14.69 9.94 19.48
CA ASP A 41 13.25 10.04 19.79
C ASP A 41 12.38 9.16 18.88
N SER A 42 12.98 8.38 17.97
CA SER A 42 12.28 7.53 17.00
C SER A 42 11.29 8.28 16.11
N SER A 43 11.51 9.58 15.89
CA SER A 43 10.66 10.41 15.04
C SER A 43 11.10 10.42 13.57
N THR A 44 12.36 10.07 13.28
CA THR A 44 12.91 10.14 11.92
C THR A 44 13.73 8.90 11.61
N PHE A 45 13.44 8.28 10.46
CA PHE A 45 14.12 7.10 9.95
C PHE A 45 14.62 7.33 8.54
N SER A 46 15.91 7.11 8.31
CA SER A 46 16.53 7.12 6.98
C SER A 46 16.86 5.69 6.58
N MET A 47 16.47 5.31 5.37
CA MET A 47 16.66 3.95 4.87
C MET A 47 17.04 3.93 3.39
N LYS A 48 17.68 2.84 2.98
CA LYS A 48 18.08 2.57 1.60
C LYS A 48 17.79 1.11 1.27
N ASN A 49 17.83 0.79 -0.03
CA ASN A 49 17.79 -0.61 -0.46
C ASN A 49 19.05 -1.32 0.00
N ILE A 50 18.91 -2.59 0.34
CA ILE A 50 20.04 -3.48 0.68
C ILE A 50 20.87 -3.76 -0.57
N ASP A 51 20.23 -3.79 -1.73
CA ASP A 51 20.90 -3.98 -3.00
C ASP A 51 21.85 -2.79 -3.24
N HIS A 52 23.15 -3.07 -3.23
CA HIS A 52 24.25 -2.11 -3.42
C HIS A 52 24.32 -1.57 -4.87
N SER A 53 23.20 -1.21 -5.48
CA SER A 53 23.24 -0.47 -6.75
C SER A 53 23.90 0.88 -6.51
N LEU A 54 24.76 1.31 -7.46
CA LEU A 54 25.56 2.55 -7.43
C LEU A 54 24.78 3.84 -7.15
N ASP A 55 23.44 3.79 -7.18
CA ASP A 55 22.54 4.88 -6.84
C ASP A 55 21.89 4.59 -5.48
N SER A 56 22.57 4.96 -4.39
CA SER A 56 22.08 4.75 -3.03
C SER A 56 21.04 5.81 -2.68
N HIS A 57 19.88 5.79 -3.35
CA HIS A 57 18.79 6.68 -3.00
C HIS A 57 18.37 6.44 -1.54
N MET A 58 18.34 7.51 -0.75
CA MET A 58 17.96 7.46 0.65
C MET A 58 16.52 7.97 0.81
N TRP A 59 15.67 7.15 1.43
CA TRP A 59 14.32 7.53 1.79
C TRP A 59 14.25 7.95 3.25
N THR A 60 13.54 9.04 3.52
CA THR A 60 13.25 9.51 4.87
C THR A 60 11.78 9.28 5.21
N VAL A 61 11.54 8.70 6.38
CA VAL A 61 10.22 8.49 6.95
C VAL A 61 10.18 9.19 8.31
N LEU A 62 9.19 10.05 8.48
CA LEU A 62 8.90 10.73 9.73
C LEU A 62 7.77 10.00 10.44
N PHE A 63 7.95 9.74 11.72
CA PHE A 63 6.94 9.16 12.59
C PHE A 63 6.61 10.16 13.70
N ASN A 64 5.35 10.54 13.79
CA ASN A 64 4.84 11.29 14.92
C ASN A 64 4.20 10.30 15.90
N SER A 65 4.82 10.16 17.08
CA SER A 65 4.34 9.27 18.13
C SER A 65 3.05 9.75 18.80
N SER A 66 2.80 11.07 18.89
CA SER A 66 1.60 11.61 19.53
C SER A 66 0.35 11.37 18.69
N GLU A 67 0.46 11.49 17.37
CA GLU A 67 -0.65 11.23 16.43
C GLU A 67 -0.62 9.80 15.85
N GLY A 68 0.48 9.06 16.09
CA GLY A 68 0.81 7.79 15.45
C GLY A 68 0.91 7.90 13.93
N THR A 69 1.19 9.09 13.37
CA THR A 69 1.21 9.34 11.92
C THR A 69 2.60 9.08 11.34
N ILE A 70 2.66 8.27 10.30
CA ILE A 70 3.81 8.07 9.45
C ILE A 70 3.67 9.00 8.24
N GLN A 71 4.61 9.92 8.07
CA GLN A 71 4.84 10.67 6.85
C GLN A 71 6.07 10.10 6.16
N TYR A 72 6.07 10.07 4.84
CA TYR A 72 7.12 9.41 4.07
C TYR A 72 7.43 10.23 2.81
N SER A 73 8.67 10.18 2.36
CA SER A 73 9.04 10.72 1.05
C SER A 73 8.46 9.88 -0.11
N CYS A 74 7.99 8.65 0.15
CA CYS A 74 7.44 7.77 -0.88
C CYS A 74 6.07 8.28 -1.38
N ALA A 75 5.97 8.71 -2.64
CA ALA A 75 4.68 9.14 -3.20
C ALA A 75 3.64 8.00 -3.30
N LYS A 76 4.07 6.73 -3.13
CA LYS A 76 3.23 5.53 -3.31
C LYS A 76 1.92 5.57 -2.53
N PHE A 77 1.95 5.85 -1.21
CA PHE A 77 0.69 5.90 -0.46
C PHE A 77 -0.17 7.11 -0.86
N LYS A 78 0.43 8.29 -1.11
CA LYS A 78 -0.32 9.47 -1.55
C LYS A 78 -1.07 9.19 -2.86
N MET A 79 -0.49 8.40 -3.74
CA MET A 79 -1.06 8.10 -5.05
C MET A 79 -2.01 6.89 -5.04
N MET A 80 -1.66 5.81 -4.34
CA MET A 80 -2.43 4.55 -4.38
C MET A 80 -3.29 4.31 -3.15
N GLY A 81 -2.95 4.94 -2.02
CA GLY A 81 -3.56 4.65 -0.73
C GLY A 81 -3.10 3.36 -0.07
N LEU A 82 -2.12 2.67 -0.66
CA LEU A 82 -1.53 1.43 -0.14
C LEU A 82 -0.22 1.75 0.59
N LEU A 83 0.00 1.12 1.75
CA LEU A 83 1.22 1.30 2.52
C LEU A 83 2.45 0.81 1.74
N CYS A 84 3.49 1.63 1.66
CA CYS A 84 4.73 1.30 0.96
C CYS A 84 5.70 0.51 1.86
N SER A 85 6.68 -0.16 1.27
CA SER A 85 7.74 -0.91 1.95
C SER A 85 8.46 -0.10 3.03
N HIS A 86 8.66 1.19 2.80
CA HIS A 86 9.27 2.10 3.80
C HIS A 86 8.42 2.20 5.07
N CYS A 87 7.09 2.29 4.93
CA CYS A 87 6.18 2.27 6.08
C CYS A 87 6.27 0.94 6.82
N MET A 88 6.32 -0.17 6.08
CA MET A 88 6.43 -1.51 6.66
C MET A 88 7.72 -1.67 7.47
N ARG A 89 8.82 -1.12 6.96
CA ARG A 89 10.12 -1.16 7.65
C ARG A 89 10.09 -0.39 8.98
N VAL A 90 9.46 0.79 9.00
CA VAL A 90 9.27 1.59 10.23
C VAL A 90 8.31 0.93 11.20
N MET A 91 7.14 0.46 10.71
CA MET A 91 6.17 -0.26 11.54
C MET A 91 6.82 -1.47 12.22
N ARG A 92 7.66 -2.22 11.50
CA ARG A 92 8.45 -3.29 12.09
C ARG A 92 9.46 -2.80 13.13
N LYS A 93 10.18 -1.72 12.85
CA LYS A 93 11.17 -1.17 13.79
C LYS A 93 10.53 -0.68 15.10
N LEU A 94 9.28 -0.23 15.03
CA LEU A 94 8.47 0.24 16.16
C LEU A 94 7.58 -0.86 16.77
N ASP A 95 7.76 -2.12 16.36
CA ASP A 95 6.95 -3.27 16.80
C ASP A 95 5.43 -3.05 16.70
N VAL A 96 4.99 -2.29 15.68
CA VAL A 96 3.59 -2.10 15.37
C VAL A 96 3.03 -3.40 14.82
N VAL A 97 2.18 -4.06 15.60
CA VAL A 97 1.65 -5.40 15.27
C VAL A 97 0.46 -5.41 14.31
N ASN A 98 -0.24 -4.29 14.15
CA ASN A 98 -1.41 -4.16 13.28
C ASN A 98 -1.36 -2.84 12.50
N ILE A 99 -1.92 -2.84 11.30
CA ILE A 99 -2.15 -1.65 10.48
C ILE A 99 -3.12 -0.71 11.23
N PRO A 100 -2.70 0.53 11.55
CA PRO A 100 -3.59 1.50 12.16
C PRO A 100 -4.78 1.81 11.24
N GLN A 101 -5.96 1.95 11.80
CA GLN A 101 -7.22 2.09 11.06
C GLN A 101 -7.19 3.19 10.00
N LYS A 102 -6.52 4.32 10.28
CA LYS A 102 -6.37 5.45 9.35
C LYS A 102 -5.65 5.10 8.03
N TYR A 103 -4.90 4.01 8.00
CA TYR A 103 -4.22 3.50 6.80
C TYR A 103 -5.03 2.43 6.05
N LEU A 104 -6.15 1.97 6.62
CA LEU A 104 -7.08 1.04 5.98
C LEU A 104 -8.12 1.82 5.17
N ILE A 105 -7.72 2.28 3.99
CA ILE A 105 -8.56 3.14 3.14
C ILE A 105 -9.74 2.34 2.54
N PRO A 106 -11.00 2.75 2.76
CA PRO A 106 -12.19 1.98 2.35
C PRO A 106 -12.26 1.59 0.87
N ARG A 107 -11.77 2.45 -0.05
CA ARG A 107 -11.74 2.15 -1.50
C ARG A 107 -10.87 0.94 -1.88
N LEU A 108 -9.96 0.54 -0.98
CA LEU A 108 -9.08 -0.61 -1.15
C LEU A 108 -9.65 -1.88 -0.49
N SER A 109 -10.76 -1.76 0.24
CA SER A 109 -11.37 -2.90 0.90
C SER A 109 -11.89 -3.93 -0.11
N SER A 110 -11.98 -5.19 0.31
CA SER A 110 -12.63 -6.26 -0.46
C SER A 110 -14.11 -5.98 -0.73
N SER A 111 -14.76 -5.17 0.12
CA SER A 111 -16.14 -4.72 -0.05
C SER A 111 -16.28 -3.49 -0.95
N ALA A 112 -15.20 -2.83 -1.37
CA ALA A 112 -15.27 -1.56 -2.09
C ALA A 112 -16.21 -1.59 -3.31
N ARG A 113 -16.16 -2.68 -4.10
CA ARG A 113 -17.09 -2.86 -5.24
C ARG A 113 -18.54 -3.03 -4.77
N LYS A 114 -18.79 -3.80 -3.70
CA LYS A 114 -20.13 -3.96 -3.11
C LYS A 114 -20.65 -2.62 -2.57
N ASP A 115 -19.80 -1.85 -1.91
CA ASP A 115 -20.14 -0.53 -1.38
C ASP A 115 -20.45 0.46 -2.50
N LEU A 116 -19.72 0.40 -3.62
CA LEU A 116 -20.03 1.15 -4.83
C LEU A 116 -21.36 0.69 -5.44
N TYR A 117 -21.63 -0.61 -5.59
CA TYR A 117 -22.91 -1.09 -6.09
C TYR A 117 -24.09 -0.73 -5.17
N SER A 118 -23.89 -0.71 -3.86
CA SER A 118 -24.90 -0.25 -2.89
C SER A 118 -25.16 1.25 -3.04
N ARG A 119 -24.12 2.08 -3.17
CA ARG A 119 -24.25 3.52 -3.46
C ARG A 119 -24.87 3.78 -4.84
N LEU A 120 -24.48 3.02 -5.85
CA LEU A 120 -25.04 3.09 -7.20
C LEU A 120 -26.47 2.57 -7.24
N LYS A 121 -26.89 1.61 -6.39
CA LYS A 121 -28.30 1.23 -6.24
C LYS A 121 -29.13 2.38 -5.66
N ILE A 122 -28.58 3.11 -4.68
CA ILE A 122 -29.21 4.35 -4.16
C ILE A 122 -29.28 5.41 -5.27
N GLN A 123 -28.25 5.53 -6.11
CA GLN A 123 -28.23 6.45 -7.26
C GLN A 123 -29.00 5.94 -8.49
N ARG A 124 -29.32 4.65 -8.62
CA ARG A 124 -30.08 4.09 -9.78
C ARG A 124 -31.58 4.39 -9.71
N MET A 125 -32.06 5.04 -8.65
CA MET A 125 -33.29 5.84 -8.74
C MET A 125 -33.07 7.20 -9.45
N GLY A 126 -31.87 7.47 -9.95
CA GLY A 126 -31.48 8.68 -10.69
C GLY A 126 -30.29 8.45 -11.65
N ASN A 127 -30.59 7.88 -12.82
CA ASN A 127 -29.93 8.04 -14.12
C ASN A 127 -28.63 7.25 -14.50
N ASN A 128 -28.81 6.50 -15.61
CA ASN A 128 -28.00 5.95 -16.70
C ASN A 128 -26.45 5.74 -16.72
N THR A 129 -26.11 4.83 -17.64
CA THR A 129 -24.97 3.89 -17.76
C THR A 129 -23.77 4.39 -18.57
N TYR A 130 -22.57 3.86 -18.24
CA TYR A 130 -21.39 3.89 -19.13
C TYR A 130 -20.80 2.48 -19.28
N THR A 131 -20.45 2.11 -20.50
CA THR A 131 -19.84 0.83 -20.91
C THR A 131 -18.31 0.93 -20.89
N TRP A 132 -17.61 -0.15 -20.51
CA TRP A 132 -16.15 -0.23 -20.55
C TRP A 132 -15.69 -1.26 -21.59
N ASN A 133 -14.96 -0.78 -22.60
CA ASN A 133 -14.31 -1.61 -23.62
C ASN A 133 -12.99 -2.19 -23.08
N HIS A 134 -12.81 -3.47 -23.35
CA HIS A 134 -11.67 -4.29 -22.97
C HIS A 134 -10.49 -4.06 -23.93
N VAL A 135 -9.28 -3.83 -23.42
CA VAL A 135 -8.04 -3.75 -24.24
C VAL A 135 -6.95 -4.65 -23.64
N SER A 136 -6.27 -5.32 -24.56
CA SER A 136 -5.64 -6.64 -24.47
C SER A 136 -4.29 -6.73 -23.73
N HIS A 137 -3.99 -7.98 -23.33
CA HIS A 137 -2.77 -8.52 -22.73
C HIS A 137 -1.46 -8.14 -23.47
N ASN A 138 -0.39 -7.88 -22.69
CA ASN A 138 1.04 -7.69 -23.04
C ASN A 138 1.64 -6.28 -22.90
N MET A 139 1.50 -5.64 -21.74
CA MET A 139 2.26 -4.43 -21.38
C MET A 139 3.28 -4.72 -20.27
N ILE A 140 4.59 -4.53 -20.55
CA ILE A 140 5.65 -4.60 -19.53
C ILE A 140 5.79 -3.21 -18.90
N PHE A 141 5.13 -2.99 -17.76
CA PHE A 141 5.19 -1.71 -17.06
C PHE A 141 6.49 -1.57 -16.27
N ARG A 142 7.37 -0.64 -16.68
CA ARG A 142 8.55 -0.24 -15.87
C ARG A 142 8.16 0.58 -14.65
N ASN A 143 7.04 1.32 -14.71
CA ASN A 143 6.56 2.14 -13.61
C ASN A 143 5.54 1.39 -12.75
N TYR A 144 5.77 1.38 -11.44
CA TYR A 144 4.92 0.73 -10.44
C TYR A 144 3.46 1.21 -10.48
N ILE A 145 3.21 2.48 -10.82
CA ILE A 145 1.86 3.05 -10.93
C ILE A 145 1.10 2.44 -12.09
N CYS A 146 1.69 2.42 -13.28
CA CYS A 146 1.04 1.85 -14.45
C CYS A 146 0.77 0.35 -14.24
N ARG A 147 1.70 -0.38 -13.61
CA ARG A 147 1.51 -1.78 -13.23
C ARG A 147 0.35 -1.96 -12.27
N PHE A 148 0.28 -1.15 -11.21
CA PHE A 148 -0.80 -1.20 -10.21
C PHE A 148 -2.17 -0.90 -10.83
N VAL A 149 -2.28 0.17 -11.63
CA VAL A 149 -3.52 0.57 -12.31
C VAL A 149 -3.98 -0.50 -13.31
N TYR A 150 -3.08 -1.01 -14.14
CA TYR A 150 -3.41 -2.07 -15.11
C TYR A 150 -4.02 -3.28 -14.41
N HIS A 151 -3.34 -3.79 -13.39
CA HIS A 151 -3.81 -4.93 -12.64
C HIS A 151 -5.17 -4.66 -11.99
N ILE A 152 -5.43 -3.49 -11.43
CA ILE A 152 -6.76 -3.18 -10.88
C ILE A 152 -7.86 -3.20 -11.97
N SER A 153 -7.53 -2.78 -13.20
CA SER A 153 -8.51 -2.59 -14.28
C SER A 153 -8.78 -3.82 -15.15
N THR A 154 -7.79 -4.69 -15.40
CA THR A 154 -7.89 -5.71 -16.46
C THR A 154 -8.24 -7.12 -16.00
N GLU A 155 -8.28 -7.40 -14.70
CA GLU A 155 -8.62 -8.74 -14.18
C GLU A 155 -9.76 -8.64 -13.13
N ALA A 156 -10.77 -7.82 -13.47
CA ALA A 156 -11.90 -7.48 -12.61
C ALA A 156 -12.89 -8.63 -12.44
#